data_AF-A0A0X3APY4-F1
#
_entry.id   AF-A0A0X3APY4-F1
#
_cell.length_a   1.000
_cell.length_b   1.000
_cell.length_c   1.000
_cell.angle_alpha   90.00
_cell.angle_beta   90.00
_cell.angle_gamma   90.00
#
_symmetry.space_group_name_H-M   'P 1'
#
loop_
_entity.id
_entity.type
_entity.pdbx_description
1 polymer ?
#
loop_
_entity_poly.entity_id
_entity_poly.type
_entity_poly.pdbx_seq_one_letter_code
_entity_poly.pdbx_strand_id
1 'polypeptide(L)'
;MKLFIYLFICLSLSLFSCHHPLEKPDHLLLKTDMIAILSDIYLYKQTPTNFPLDKETAFDTYVTIFKAHHTTKEIFQNSYVYYYADANALQHIYDRVIDNLKSKLTKDQQLQLKEELSETH
;
A
#
# COMPACT_ATOMS: atom_id res chain seq x y z
N MET A 1 25.53 20.02 38.51
CA MET A 1 24.10 19.71 38.81
C MET A 1 23.12 20.30 37.80
N LYS A 2 23.31 21.54 37.30
CA LYS A 2 22.40 22.16 36.30
C LYS A 2 22.36 21.44 34.94
N LEU A 3 23.49 20.89 34.47
CA LEU A 3 23.58 20.19 33.17
C LEU A 3 22.74 18.90 33.09
N PHE A 4 22.64 18.16 34.20
CA PHE A 4 21.84 16.94 34.26
C PHE A 4 20.33 17.20 34.17
N ILE A 5 19.88 18.37 34.65
CA ILE A 5 18.46 18.78 34.58
C ILE A 5 18.05 19.06 33.13
N TYR A 6 18.92 19.71 32.34
CA TYR A 6 18.67 19.96 30.93
C TYR A 6 18.66 18.67 30.09
N LEU A 7 19.51 17.69 30.42
CA LEU A 7 19.52 16.39 29.76
C LEU A 7 18.23 15.59 30.03
N PHE A 8 17.72 15.65 31.27
CA PHE A 8 16.48 14.97 31.67
C PHE A 8 15.24 15.59 31.03
N ILE A 9 15.20 16.91 30.90
CA ILE A 9 14.12 17.63 30.19
C ILE A 9 14.11 17.30 28.70
N CYS A 10 15.28 17.25 28.04
CA CYS A 10 15.37 16.92 26.62
C CYS A 10 14.96 15.46 26.33
N LEU A 11 15.30 14.53 27.24
CA LEU A 11 14.90 13.12 27.12
C LEU A 11 13.38 12.93 27.32
N SER A 12 12.74 13.74 28.17
CA SER A 12 11.31 13.66 28.42
C SER A 12 10.44 14.10 27.24
N LEU A 13 10.93 15.02 26.38
CA LEU A 13 10.21 15.49 25.19
C LEU A 13 10.20 14.46 24.05
N SER A 14 11.12 13.48 24.03
CA SER A 14 11.15 12.44 22.99
C SER A 14 10.14 11.32 23.21
N LEU A 15 9.51 11.24 24.39
CA LEU A 15 8.51 10.20 24.69
C LEU A 15 7.08 10.59 24.26
N PHE A 16 6.85 11.86 23.91
CA PHE A 16 5.63 12.31 23.25
C PHE A 16 5.80 12.30 21.73
N SER A 17 6.26 11.17 21.18
CA SER A 17 6.05 10.93 19.75
C SER A 17 4.55 10.78 19.56
N CYS A 18 3.97 11.78 18.93
CA CYS A 18 2.54 11.91 18.72
C CYS A 18 2.09 10.80 17.76
N HIS A 19 1.78 9.63 18.31
CA HIS A 19 1.02 8.61 17.61
C HIS A 19 -0.40 9.17 17.47
N HIS A 20 -0.62 10.03 16.47
CA HIS A 20 -1.97 10.33 16.03
C HIS A 20 -2.51 9.01 15.47
N PRO A 21 -3.46 8.35 16.16
CA PRO A 21 -4.11 7.21 15.55
C PRO A 21 -4.82 7.76 14.33
N LEU A 22 -4.40 7.34 13.13
CA LEU A 22 -5.11 7.69 11.92
C LEU A 22 -6.56 7.26 12.11
N GLU A 23 -7.47 8.23 11.98
CA GLU A 23 -8.89 7.94 12.09
C GLU A 23 -9.24 6.89 11.05
N LYS A 24 -9.88 5.81 11.51
CA LYS A 24 -10.32 4.74 10.65
C LYS A 24 -11.35 5.34 9.66
N PRO A 25 -11.14 5.23 8.34
CA PRO A 25 -12.10 5.74 7.38
C PRO A 25 -13.47 5.08 7.54
N ASP A 26 -14.55 5.84 7.32
CA ASP A 26 -15.93 5.34 7.38
C ASP A 26 -16.15 4.14 6.44
N HIS A 27 -15.50 4.18 5.28
CA HIS A 27 -15.54 3.13 4.27
C HIS A 27 -14.14 2.52 4.08
N LEU A 28 -13.70 1.74 5.08
CA LEU A 28 -12.44 0.99 5.00
C LEU A 28 -12.65 -0.33 4.24
N LEU A 29 -11.88 -0.54 3.17
CA LEU A 29 -11.80 -1.84 2.48
C LEU A 29 -11.26 -2.90 3.42
N LEU A 30 -11.81 -4.11 3.35
CA LEU A 30 -11.23 -5.24 4.06
C LEU A 30 -9.85 -5.58 3.45
N LYS A 31 -8.96 -6.15 4.27
CA LYS A 31 -7.64 -6.60 3.80
C LYS A 31 -7.75 -7.55 2.60
N THR A 32 -8.76 -8.43 2.58
CA THR A 32 -9.03 -9.36 1.48
C THR A 32 -9.34 -8.64 0.17
N ASP A 33 -10.15 -7.58 0.24
CA ASP A 33 -10.56 -6.80 -0.94
C ASP A 33 -9.37 -5.96 -1.44
N MET A 34 -8.60 -5.39 -0.52
CA MET A 34 -7.36 -4.69 -0.83
C MET A 34 -6.36 -5.61 -1.55
N ILE A 35 -6.17 -6.84 -1.05
CA ILE A 35 -5.32 -7.85 -1.69
C ILE A 35 -5.81 -8.17 -3.10
N ALA A 36 -7.12 -8.33 -3.30
CA ALA A 36 -7.71 -8.65 -4.60
C ALA A 36 -7.51 -7.51 -5.61
N ILE A 37 -7.83 -6.27 -5.21
CA ILE A 37 -7.66 -5.08 -6.04
C ILE A 37 -6.20 -4.88 -6.43
N LEU A 38 -5.27 -4.97 -5.47
CA LEU A 38 -3.83 -4.84 -5.75
C LEU A 38 -3.34 -5.95 -6.67
N SER A 39 -3.82 -7.18 -6.49
CA SER A 39 -3.47 -8.31 -7.36
C SER A 39 -3.84 -8.01 -8.83
N ASP A 40 -5.02 -7.46 -9.07
CA ASP A 40 -5.47 -7.11 -10.43
C ASP A 40 -4.69 -5.91 -11.01
N ILE A 41 -4.38 -4.89 -10.19
CA ILE A 41 -3.54 -3.76 -10.59
C ILE A 41 -2.15 -4.25 -11.03
N TYR A 42 -1.50 -5.09 -10.23
CA TYR A 42 -0.16 -5.58 -10.54
C TYR A 42 -0.16 -6.58 -11.69
N LEU A 43 -1.19 -7.42 -11.82
CA LEU A 43 -1.35 -8.29 -12.97
C LEU A 43 -1.51 -7.49 -14.27
N TYR A 44 -2.27 -6.39 -14.23
CA TYR A 44 -2.42 -5.49 -15.37
C TYR A 44 -1.08 -4.82 -15.75
N LYS A 45 -0.35 -4.26 -14.76
CA LYS A 45 0.97 -3.65 -14.98
C LYS A 45 1.97 -4.61 -15.65
N GLN A 46 1.87 -5.90 -15.35
CA GLN A 46 2.73 -6.95 -15.86
C GLN A 46 2.29 -7.50 -17.23
N THR A 47 1.14 -7.06 -17.74
CA THR A 47 0.66 -7.44 -19.07
C THR A 47 1.42 -6.61 -20.11
N PRO A 48 2.15 -7.24 -21.05
CA PRO A 48 2.87 -6.52 -22.09
C PRO A 48 1.86 -5.83 -23.02
N THR A 49 1.65 -4.53 -22.81
CA THR A 49 0.86 -3.72 -23.73
C THR A 49 1.75 -3.32 -24.90
N ASN A 50 1.45 -3.82 -26.10
CA ASN A 50 2.08 -3.39 -27.35
C ASN A 50 1.79 -1.91 -27.71
N PHE A 51 1.06 -1.21 -26.83
CA PHE A 51 0.75 0.21 -26.92
C PHE A 51 1.36 0.92 -25.72
N PRO A 52 2.08 2.04 -25.92
CA PRO A 52 2.41 2.93 -24.83
C PRO A 52 1.10 3.47 -24.26
N LEU A 53 0.73 2.98 -23.08
CA LEU A 53 -0.42 3.50 -22.35
C LEU A 53 -0.10 4.94 -21.95
N ASP A 54 -0.87 5.89 -22.49
CA ASP A 54 -0.89 7.22 -21.91
C ASP A 54 -1.48 7.17 -20.48
N LYS A 55 -1.29 8.26 -19.74
CA LYS A 55 -1.77 8.35 -18.35
C LYS A 55 -3.29 8.22 -18.25
N GLU A 56 -4.02 8.57 -19.29
CA GLU A 56 -5.48 8.52 -19.35
C GLU A 56 -5.97 7.07 -19.44
N THR A 57 -5.37 6.26 -20.31
CA THR A 57 -5.71 4.85 -20.48
C THR A 57 -5.35 4.02 -19.24
N ALA A 58 -4.23 4.34 -18.57
CA ALA A 58 -3.88 3.71 -17.30
C ALA A 58 -4.90 4.06 -16.19
N PHE A 59 -5.38 5.31 -16.17
CA PHE A 59 -6.40 5.75 -15.23
C PHE A 59 -7.75 5.05 -15.47
N ASP A 60 -8.22 4.96 -16.71
CA ASP A 60 -9.46 4.26 -17.07
C ASP A 60 -9.43 2.78 -16.70
N THR A 61 -8.25 2.15 -16.81
CA THR A 61 -8.06 0.77 -16.40
C THR A 61 -8.21 0.61 -14.89
N TYR A 62 -7.58 1.47 -14.09
CA TYR A 62 -7.76 1.43 -12.64
C TYR A 62 -9.20 1.73 -12.22
N VAL A 63 -9.88 2.65 -12.90
CA VAL A 63 -11.33 2.89 -12.69
C VAL A 63 -12.14 1.63 -12.97
N THR A 64 -11.81 0.88 -14.02
CA THR A 64 -12.48 -0.38 -14.36
C THR A 64 -12.24 -1.45 -13.30
N ILE A 65 -11.01 -1.58 -12.80
CA ILE A 65 -10.68 -2.49 -11.69
C ILE A 65 -11.49 -2.11 -10.44
N PHE A 66 -11.52 -0.83 -10.06
CA PHE A 66 -12.30 -0.39 -8.89
C PHE A 66 -13.80 -0.70 -9.03
N LYS A 67 -14.37 -0.50 -10.22
CA LYS A 67 -15.76 -0.88 -10.50
C LYS A 67 -16.00 -2.39 -10.34
N ALA A 68 -15.09 -3.23 -10.85
CA ALA A 68 -15.20 -4.69 -10.72
C ALA A 68 -15.19 -5.15 -9.25
N HIS A 69 -14.45 -4.44 -8.41
CA HIS A 69 -14.39 -4.67 -6.96
C HIS A 69 -15.43 -3.88 -6.16
N HIS A 70 -16.43 -3.28 -6.81
CA HIS A 70 -17.50 -2.50 -6.17
C HIS A 70 -16.99 -1.40 -5.23
N THR A 71 -15.89 -0.76 -5.61
CA THR A 71 -15.24 0.31 -4.83
C THR A 71 -15.00 1.56 -5.67
N THR A 72 -14.53 2.62 -5.02
CA THR A 72 -14.09 3.86 -5.68
C THR A 72 -12.61 4.08 -5.47
N LYS A 73 -12.01 4.91 -6.33
CA LYS A 73 -10.62 5.33 -6.17
C LYS A 73 -10.37 5.96 -4.78
N GLU A 74 -11.29 6.79 -4.31
CA GLU A 74 -11.20 7.46 -3.02
C GLU A 74 -11.20 6.46 -1.86
N ILE A 75 -12.15 5.50 -1.85
CA ILE A 75 -12.22 4.44 -0.85
C ILE A 75 -10.94 3.61 -0.83
N PHE A 76 -10.43 3.23 -2.01
CA PHE A 76 -9.16 2.52 -2.14
C PHE A 76 -7.99 3.33 -1.58
N GLN A 77 -7.85 4.60 -1.97
CA GLN A 77 -6.75 5.46 -1.53
C GLN A 77 -6.77 5.69 -0.01
N ASN A 78 -7.93 5.99 0.57
CA ASN A 78 -8.07 6.18 2.00
C ASN A 78 -7.77 4.89 2.78
N SER A 79 -8.23 3.75 2.26
CA SER A 79 -7.92 2.43 2.84
C SER A 79 -6.44 2.08 2.74
N TYR A 80 -5.80 2.42 1.62
CA TYR A 80 -4.38 2.21 1.42
C TYR A 80 -3.55 3.06 2.40
N VAL A 81 -3.88 4.34 2.56
CA VAL A 81 -3.23 5.22 3.55
C VAL A 81 -3.38 4.67 4.97
N TYR A 82 -4.56 4.16 5.32
CA TYR A 82 -4.80 3.53 6.61
C TYR A 82 -3.89 2.30 6.83
N TYR A 83 -3.78 1.40 5.84
CA TYR A 83 -2.90 0.24 5.94
C TYR A 83 -1.41 0.60 5.87
N TYR A 84 -1.05 1.67 5.16
CA TYR A 84 0.32 2.13 5.03
C TYR A 84 0.91 2.56 6.39
N ALA A 85 0.08 3.08 7.29
CA ALA A 85 0.53 3.50 8.61
C ALA A 85 0.84 2.34 9.59
N ASP A 86 0.38 1.13 9.28
CA ASP A 86 0.76 -0.09 9.98
C ASP A 86 1.61 -0.96 9.05
N ALA A 87 2.94 -0.85 9.19
CA ALA A 87 3.90 -1.57 8.36
C ALA A 87 3.66 -3.09 8.35
N ASN A 88 3.23 -3.69 9.47
CA ASN A 88 2.93 -5.12 9.52
C ASN A 88 1.67 -5.45 8.71
N ALA A 89 0.64 -4.60 8.77
CA ALA A 89 -0.57 -4.79 7.99
C ALA A 89 -0.30 -4.65 6.48
N LEU A 90 0.48 -3.65 6.09
CA LEU A 90 0.85 -3.45 4.69
C LEU A 90 1.70 -4.61 4.16
N GLN A 91 2.72 -5.02 4.91
CA GLN A 91 3.58 -6.14 4.53
C GLN A 91 2.77 -7.43 4.35
N HIS A 92 1.85 -7.73 5.26
CA HIS A 92 0.98 -8.90 5.12
C HIS A 92 0.10 -8.81 3.85
N ILE A 93 -0.41 -7.63 3.49
CA ILE A 93 -1.17 -7.45 2.24
C ILE A 93 -0.27 -7.76 1.04
N TYR A 94 0.95 -7.23 1.01
CA TYR A 94 1.91 -7.44 -0.08
C TYR A 94 2.36 -8.88 -0.24
N ASP A 95 2.68 -9.58 0.86
CA ASP A 95 3.02 -11.00 0.82
C ASP A 95 1.90 -11.82 0.17
N ARG A 96 0.64 -11.50 0.52
CA ARG A 96 -0.53 -12.18 -0.05
C ARG A 96 -0.78 -11.83 -1.51
N VAL A 97 -0.49 -10.61 -1.94
CA VAL A 97 -0.54 -10.23 -3.37
C VAL A 97 0.50 -11.02 -4.16
N ILE A 98 1.74 -11.11 -3.66
CA ILE A 98 2.80 -11.90 -4.29
C ILE A 98 2.39 -13.37 -4.40
N ASP A 99 1.84 -13.94 -3.33
CA ASP A 99 1.38 -15.34 -3.32
C ASP A 99 0.25 -15.58 -4.32
N ASN A 100 -0.74 -14.68 -4.41
CA ASN A 100 -1.83 -14.75 -5.39
C ASN A 100 -1.31 -14.72 -6.83
N LEU A 101 -0.26 -13.95 -7.09
CA LEU A 101 0.29 -13.74 -8.42
C LEU A 101 1.41 -14.73 -8.78
N LYS A 102 1.92 -15.52 -7.83
CA LYS A 102 3.02 -16.47 -8.03
C LYS A 102 2.79 -17.48 -9.16
N SER A 103 1.54 -17.88 -9.39
CA SER A 103 1.17 -18.80 -10.47
C SER A 103 0.91 -18.09 -11.82
N LYS A 104 0.80 -16.76 -11.81
CA LYS A 104 0.44 -15.92 -12.96
C LYS A 104 1.63 -15.14 -13.52
N LEU A 105 2.69 -14.95 -12.73
CA LEU A 105 3.87 -14.16 -13.07
C LEU A 105 5.09 -15.05 -13.31
N THR A 106 5.97 -14.63 -14.23
CA THR A 106 7.30 -15.23 -14.36
C THR A 106 8.16 -14.95 -13.12
N LYS A 107 9.28 -15.68 -12.95
CA LYS A 107 10.20 -15.44 -11.82
C LYS A 107 10.76 -14.02 -11.82
N ASP A 108 11.03 -13.47 -13.00
CA ASP A 108 11.55 -12.10 -13.15
C ASP A 108 10.49 -11.08 -12.75
N GLN A 109 9.24 -11.26 -13.17
CA GLN A 109 8.12 -10.41 -12.77
C GLN A 109 7.84 -10.49 -11.26
N GLN A 110 8.01 -11.68 -10.66
CA GLN A 110 7.90 -11.85 -9.20
C GLN A 110 9.01 -11.11 -8.45
N LEU A 111 10.24 -11.09 -8.98
CA LEU A 111 11.35 -10.36 -8.39
C LEU A 111 11.13 -8.85 -8.47
N GLN A 112 10.75 -8.35 -9.65
CA GLN A 112 10.42 -6.93 -9.86
C GLN A 112 9.29 -6.48 -8.95
N LEU A 113 8.24 -7.29 -8.78
CA LEU A 113 7.15 -6.99 -7.87
C LEU A 113 7.63 -6.92 -6.41
N LYS A 114 8.50 -7.85 -5.99
CA LYS A 114 9.08 -7.82 -4.64
C LYS A 114 9.93 -6.58 -4.42
N GLU A 115 10.72 -6.17 -5.42
CA GLU A 115 11.54 -4.96 -5.37
C GLU A 115 10.65 -3.71 -5.24
N GLU A 116 9.65 -3.55 -6.12
CA GLU A 116 8.68 -2.41 -6.09
C GLU A 116 7.94 -2.31 -4.74
N LEU A 117 7.54 -3.45 -4.17
CA LEU A 117 6.87 -3.50 -2.87
C LEU A 117 7.81 -3.34 -1.66
N SER A 118 9.13 -3.51 -1.86
CA SER A 118 10.14 -3.32 -0.82
C SER A 118 10.69 -1.89 -0.77
N GLU A 119 10.73 -1.19 -1.90
CA GLU A 119 11.18 0.21 -2.00
C GLU A 119 10.14 1.23 -1.47
N THR A 120 8.93 0.77 -1.14
CA THR A 120 7.85 1.60 -0.59
C THR A 120 7.93 1.77 0.94
N HIS A 121 9.04 1.36 1.59
CA HIS A 121 9.30 1.45 3.04
C HIS A 121 10.55 2.25 3.40
#